data_AF-A0AAD1UCE8-F1
#
_entry.id   AF-A0AAD1UCE8-F1
#
_cell.length_a   1.000
_cell.length_b   1.000
_cell.length_c   1.000
_cell.angle_alpha   90.00
_cell.angle_beta   90.00
_cell.angle_gamma   90.00
#
_symmetry.space_group_name_H-M   'P 1'
#
loop_
_entity.id
_entity.type
_entity.pdbx_description
1 polymer ?
#
loop_
_entity_poly.entity_id
_entity_poly.type
_entity_poly.pdbx_seq_one_letter_code
_entity_poly.pdbx_strand_id
1 'polypeptide(L)'
;MDPNGEFRNTSREQYNQIQSFEVSMKTNENDKAKGTFNNQIQFLLSALGFAVGYGNIWRFPYMLYKHGGGAFFIPYLSCLFFLVFPFYYMEVAFGQMYKKALHRYYDSIHPKLVGLSITVAMINFFLALFYMCLISWCFSFLINSFQDPLPWAPKLNEDGNISEFSSDYFIKEFLDKSDSMFDIRSYNPTIMFSFIAMMAFIFFSLYRGIHSAKYLTYVIVPLPYFILTVFFVKGLTLEGFSSGWAYLYKPDWSKLWTLSIWSDAAGQAFFSAGLAQNTVIKLASHRKDDEPLLSTAVLIPCLNFGTSLFASLALFSFIGHASYTSGIPIDDMNVRGMELSFVIYPALINTLPWPNLWSILFFTMMTMLGFGTEYVFIEVCSDTLHGICTRRKKYKGRKVMMTFKVCLIILIFNLVFFSSSAGYYWLEYVDHYSTSVNMVVFSFIQVILFVYFLPIKDLIEKIKKFGETTPKLYIFCLKYICPIFSLFLSAMAVYGDITRKNKPKETIDVIVCNIIFAIPLLSFLIVFVWNPFGRYDLENKAEYRSANLLDNGEEMKEASQSGDQ
;
A
#
# COMPACT_ATOMS: atom_id res chain seq x y z
N MET A 1 -15.89 49.29 -22.40
CA MET A 1 -15.80 48.10 -21.54
C MET A 1 -16.73 47.07 -22.14
N ASP A 2 -16.16 46.03 -22.77
CA ASP A 2 -16.89 44.98 -23.47
C ASP A 2 -17.29 43.87 -22.49
N PRO A 3 -18.58 43.57 -22.28
CA PRO A 3 -19.04 42.55 -21.35
C PRO A 3 -18.83 41.10 -21.86
N ASN A 4 -18.31 40.90 -23.08
CA ASN A 4 -18.04 39.58 -23.65
C ASN A 4 -16.61 39.04 -23.42
N GLY A 5 -15.76 39.81 -22.74
CA GLY A 5 -14.35 39.46 -22.51
C GLY A 5 -14.11 38.29 -21.56
N GLU A 6 -14.95 38.13 -20.53
CA GLU A 6 -14.78 37.07 -19.53
C GLU A 6 -15.16 35.68 -20.06
N PHE A 7 -16.27 35.55 -20.81
CA PHE A 7 -16.72 34.28 -21.40
C PHE A 7 -15.77 33.73 -22.48
N ARG A 8 -15.13 34.62 -23.26
CA ARG A 8 -14.12 34.24 -24.27
C ARG A 8 -12.81 33.78 -23.65
N ASN A 9 -12.45 34.28 -22.46
CA ASN A 9 -11.23 33.87 -21.77
C ASN A 9 -11.38 32.49 -21.12
N THR A 10 -12.53 32.17 -20.52
CA THR A 10 -12.77 30.84 -19.91
C THR A 10 -12.78 29.72 -20.96
N SER A 11 -13.39 29.98 -22.12
CA SER A 11 -13.44 29.05 -23.24
C SER A 11 -12.08 28.87 -23.94
N ARG A 12 -11.26 29.93 -24.04
CA ARG A 12 -9.86 29.82 -24.49
C ARG A 12 -8.96 29.08 -23.49
N GLU A 13 -9.17 29.24 -22.19
CA GLU A 13 -8.43 28.50 -21.17
C GLU A 13 -8.76 27.02 -21.19
N GLN A 14 -10.05 26.66 -21.30
CA GLN A 14 -10.49 25.28 -21.52
C GLN A 14 -9.92 24.70 -22.81
N TYR A 15 -9.95 25.45 -23.92
CA TYR A 15 -9.39 25.00 -25.20
C TYR A 15 -7.87 24.78 -25.11
N ASN A 16 -7.13 25.69 -24.48
CA ASN A 16 -5.70 25.53 -24.26
C ASN A 16 -5.37 24.39 -23.28
N GLN A 17 -6.25 24.08 -22.33
CA GLN A 17 -6.14 22.88 -21.48
C GLN A 17 -6.37 21.60 -22.29
N ILE A 18 -7.35 21.58 -23.20
CA ILE A 18 -7.62 20.44 -24.08
C ILE A 18 -6.45 20.22 -25.05
N GLN A 19 -5.91 21.29 -25.63
CA GLN A 19 -4.80 21.19 -26.57
C GLN A 19 -3.48 20.79 -25.88
N SER A 20 -3.21 21.31 -24.67
CA SER A 20 -2.06 20.84 -23.87
C SER A 20 -2.22 19.39 -23.41
N PHE A 21 -3.47 18.96 -23.16
CA PHE A 21 -3.81 17.58 -22.86
C PHE A 21 -3.56 16.65 -24.06
N GLU A 22 -3.92 17.05 -25.28
CA GLU A 22 -3.69 16.28 -26.52
C GLU A 22 -2.20 16.22 -26.91
N VAL A 23 -1.46 17.32 -26.78
CA VAL A 23 -0.01 17.35 -27.06
C VAL A 23 0.79 16.53 -26.05
N SER A 24 0.36 16.51 -24.78
CA SER A 24 0.88 15.58 -23.77
C SER A 24 0.55 14.12 -24.08
N MET A 25 -0.45 13.80 -24.90
CA MET A 25 -0.73 12.43 -25.32
C MET A 25 0.28 11.95 -26.37
N LYS A 26 0.63 12.79 -27.35
CA LYS A 26 1.56 12.46 -28.44
C LYS A 26 3.01 12.25 -27.99
N THR A 27 3.52 13.10 -27.10
CA THR A 27 4.90 12.94 -26.57
C THR A 27 5.08 11.67 -25.73
N ASN A 28 3.99 11.07 -25.25
CA ASN A 28 4.00 9.88 -24.41
C ASN A 28 3.97 8.56 -25.20
N GLU A 29 3.62 8.53 -26.49
CA GLU A 29 3.58 7.26 -27.25
C GLU A 29 4.95 6.57 -27.30
N ASN A 30 6.03 7.34 -27.36
CA ASN A 30 7.40 6.83 -27.38
C ASN A 30 7.92 6.32 -26.01
N ASP A 31 7.40 6.84 -24.88
CA ASP A 31 7.71 6.31 -23.53
C ASP A 31 6.73 5.17 -23.14
N LYS A 32 5.49 5.19 -23.64
CA LYS A 32 4.43 4.21 -23.39
C LYS A 32 4.74 2.82 -23.95
N ALA A 33 5.48 2.73 -25.07
CA ALA A 33 5.85 1.46 -25.68
C ALA A 33 6.79 0.59 -24.81
N LYS A 34 7.44 1.15 -23.78
CA LYS A 34 8.45 0.45 -22.96
C LYS A 34 7.94 -0.13 -21.62
N GLY A 35 6.70 0.15 -21.21
CA GLY A 35 6.23 -0.17 -19.84
C GLY A 35 4.95 -1.00 -19.70
N THR A 36 4.19 -1.23 -20.78
CA THR A 36 2.88 -1.89 -20.70
C THR A 36 2.96 -3.34 -20.25
N PHE A 37 1.90 -3.83 -19.61
CA PHE A 37 1.71 -5.27 -19.37
C PHE A 37 1.47 -5.98 -20.71
N ASN A 38 2.08 -7.15 -20.87
CA ASN A 38 1.98 -7.93 -22.10
C ASN A 38 0.57 -8.54 -22.23
N ASN A 39 -0.04 -8.88 -21.08
CA ASN A 39 -1.35 -9.49 -20.96
C ASN A 39 -2.02 -9.12 -19.62
N GLN A 40 -3.32 -9.40 -19.53
CA GLN A 40 -4.13 -9.12 -18.35
C GLN A 40 -3.64 -9.89 -17.11
N ILE A 41 -3.10 -11.10 -17.28
CA ILE A 41 -2.59 -11.93 -16.17
C ILE A 41 -1.45 -11.24 -15.43
N GLN A 42 -0.53 -10.56 -16.13
CA GLN A 42 0.54 -9.81 -15.47
C GLN A 42 -0.01 -8.68 -14.59
N PHE A 43 -1.05 -7.99 -15.04
CA PHE A 43 -1.73 -6.99 -14.21
C PHE A 43 -2.41 -7.65 -13.01
N LEU A 44 -3.17 -8.72 -13.22
CA LEU A 44 -3.87 -9.44 -12.16
C LEU A 44 -2.90 -9.95 -11.09
N LEU A 45 -1.79 -10.59 -11.49
CA LEU A 45 -0.76 -11.06 -10.55
C LEU A 45 -0.10 -9.89 -9.83
N SER A 46 0.26 -8.81 -10.53
CA SER A 46 0.87 -7.63 -9.88
C SER A 46 -0.07 -6.97 -8.87
N ALA A 47 -1.34 -6.81 -9.22
CA ALA A 47 -2.33 -6.20 -8.34
C ALA A 47 -2.73 -7.11 -7.18
N LEU A 48 -2.81 -8.42 -7.41
CA LEU A 48 -3.05 -9.41 -6.36
C LEU A 48 -1.86 -9.55 -5.42
N GLY A 49 -0.62 -9.56 -5.94
CA GLY A 49 0.61 -9.59 -5.14
C GLY A 49 0.82 -8.32 -4.32
N PHE A 50 0.27 -7.19 -4.76
CA PHE A 50 0.22 -5.97 -3.97
C PHE A 50 -0.85 -6.02 -2.88
N ALA A 51 -2.08 -6.46 -3.22
CA ALA A 51 -3.22 -6.49 -2.30
C ALA A 51 -3.08 -7.56 -1.20
N VAL A 52 -2.51 -8.72 -1.56
CA VAL A 52 -2.27 -9.82 -0.63
C VAL A 52 -0.91 -9.64 0.01
N GLY A 53 -0.90 -9.34 1.30
CA GLY A 53 0.31 -9.14 2.09
C GLY A 53 0.15 -9.63 3.52
N TYR A 54 0.96 -9.09 4.43
CA TYR A 54 0.94 -9.49 5.84
C TYR A 54 -0.42 -9.28 6.52
N GLY A 55 -1.18 -8.27 6.07
CA GLY A 55 -2.51 -7.99 6.59
C GLY A 55 -3.48 -9.17 6.45
N ASN A 56 -3.32 -10.01 5.44
CA ASN A 56 -4.14 -11.21 5.23
C ASN A 56 -3.77 -12.34 6.21
N ILE A 57 -2.50 -12.42 6.59
CA ILE A 57 -1.97 -13.49 7.45
C ILE A 57 -2.16 -13.15 8.92
N TRP A 58 -1.85 -11.94 9.39
CA TRP A 58 -1.93 -11.66 10.84
C TRP A 58 -3.07 -10.74 11.25
N ARG A 59 -3.44 -9.77 10.41
CA ARG A 59 -4.37 -8.70 10.83
C ARG A 59 -5.82 -9.11 10.62
N PHE A 60 -6.15 -9.68 9.46
CA PHE A 60 -7.51 -10.11 9.17
C PHE A 60 -8.01 -11.20 10.12
N PRO A 61 -7.25 -12.29 10.39
CA PRO A 61 -7.71 -13.30 11.33
C PRO A 61 -7.87 -12.72 12.75
N TYR A 62 -6.97 -11.82 13.15
CA TYR A 62 -7.08 -11.08 14.40
C TYR A 62 -8.37 -10.27 14.50
N MET A 63 -8.69 -9.48 13.47
CA MET A 63 -9.92 -8.69 13.42
C MET A 63 -11.17 -9.56 13.42
N LEU A 64 -11.13 -10.68 12.69
CA LEU A 64 -12.24 -11.63 12.61
C LEU A 64 -12.60 -12.16 13.99
N TYR A 65 -11.62 -12.65 14.76
CA TYR A 65 -11.92 -13.19 16.09
C TYR A 65 -12.22 -12.09 17.13
N LYS A 66 -11.44 -10.98 17.15
CA LYS A 66 -11.61 -9.86 18.10
C LYS A 66 -13.04 -9.32 18.11
N HIS A 67 -13.68 -9.32 16.94
CA HIS A 67 -14.99 -8.74 16.72
C HIS A 67 -16.13 -9.76 16.67
N GLY A 68 -15.99 -10.88 17.37
CA GLY A 68 -17.09 -11.84 17.52
C GLY A 68 -17.19 -12.84 16.38
N GLY A 69 -16.04 -13.22 15.82
CA GLY A 69 -15.93 -14.28 14.81
C GLY A 69 -16.82 -14.00 13.60
N GLY A 70 -17.74 -14.93 13.31
CA GLY A 70 -18.63 -14.87 12.15
C GLY A 70 -19.44 -13.57 12.02
N ALA A 71 -19.70 -12.83 13.11
CA ALA A 71 -20.41 -11.55 13.07
C ALA A 71 -19.66 -10.48 12.26
N PHE A 72 -18.33 -10.52 12.22
CA PHE A 72 -17.48 -9.56 11.49
C PHE A 72 -17.67 -9.59 9.97
N PHE A 73 -18.18 -10.68 9.40
CA PHE A 73 -18.42 -10.75 7.96
C PHE A 73 -19.48 -9.78 7.48
N ILE A 74 -20.50 -9.48 8.27
CA ILE A 74 -21.56 -8.54 7.88
C ILE A 74 -20.98 -7.15 7.61
N PRO A 75 -20.28 -6.49 8.56
CA PRO A 75 -19.70 -5.18 8.31
C PRO A 75 -18.60 -5.25 7.25
N TYR A 76 -17.75 -6.28 7.24
CA TYR A 76 -16.67 -6.39 6.24
C TYR A 76 -17.21 -6.51 4.81
N LEU A 77 -18.16 -7.41 4.56
CA LEU A 77 -18.76 -7.59 3.23
C LEU A 77 -19.55 -6.35 2.81
N SER A 78 -20.25 -5.69 3.74
CA SER A 78 -20.93 -4.42 3.45
C SER A 78 -19.93 -3.37 2.97
N CYS A 79 -18.81 -3.22 3.65
CA CYS A 79 -17.73 -2.32 3.23
C CYS A 79 -17.13 -2.75 1.88
N LEU A 80 -16.95 -4.04 1.64
CA LEU A 80 -16.43 -4.56 0.38
C LEU A 80 -17.34 -4.16 -0.80
N PHE A 81 -18.66 -4.37 -0.67
CA PHE A 81 -19.64 -4.07 -1.73
C PHE A 81 -19.87 -2.57 -1.95
N PHE A 82 -20.04 -1.80 -0.88
CA PHE A 82 -20.46 -0.39 -0.99
C PHE A 82 -19.30 0.61 -1.04
N LEU A 83 -18.08 0.19 -0.69
CA LEU A 83 -16.92 1.09 -0.63
C LEU A 83 -15.77 0.59 -1.48
N VAL A 84 -15.33 -0.65 -1.28
CA VAL A 84 -14.13 -1.17 -1.95
C VAL A 84 -14.38 -1.35 -3.43
N PHE A 85 -15.41 -2.08 -3.86
CA PHE A 85 -15.63 -2.28 -5.30
C PHE A 85 -15.82 -0.97 -6.09
N PRO A 86 -16.67 -0.01 -5.64
CA PRO A 86 -16.84 1.24 -6.37
C PRO A 86 -15.55 2.06 -6.44
N PHE A 87 -14.82 2.15 -5.33
CA PHE A 87 -13.61 2.96 -5.25
C PHE A 87 -12.42 2.32 -5.99
N TYR A 88 -12.25 1.01 -5.88
CA TYR A 88 -11.25 0.24 -6.62
C TYR A 88 -11.50 0.32 -8.13
N TYR A 89 -12.76 0.16 -8.56
CA TYR A 89 -13.15 0.34 -9.97
C TYR A 89 -12.73 1.71 -10.50
N MET A 90 -12.96 2.75 -9.71
CA MET A 90 -12.62 4.10 -10.07
C MET A 90 -11.09 4.32 -10.15
N GLU A 91 -10.30 3.81 -9.20
CA GLU A 91 -8.83 3.91 -9.27
C GLU A 91 -8.24 3.15 -10.48
N VAL A 92 -8.76 1.94 -10.75
CA VAL A 92 -8.36 1.16 -11.93
C VAL A 92 -8.71 1.91 -13.22
N ALA A 93 -9.92 2.46 -13.30
CA ALA A 93 -10.35 3.23 -14.46
C ALA A 93 -9.50 4.49 -14.66
N PHE A 94 -9.17 5.22 -13.59
CA PHE A 94 -8.28 6.38 -13.69
C PHE A 94 -6.89 5.99 -14.22
N GLY A 95 -6.29 4.95 -13.65
CA GLY A 95 -4.98 4.47 -14.11
C GLY A 95 -5.00 4.09 -15.58
N GLN A 96 -5.92 3.19 -15.96
CA GLN A 96 -6.01 2.66 -17.32
C GLN A 96 -6.37 3.73 -18.36
N MET A 97 -7.28 4.65 -18.05
CA MET A 97 -7.77 5.61 -19.04
C MET A 97 -6.80 6.77 -19.27
N TYR A 98 -6.18 7.31 -18.23
CA TYR A 98 -5.35 8.51 -18.38
C TYR A 98 -3.88 8.17 -18.62
N LYS A 99 -3.36 7.04 -18.11
CA LYS A 99 -1.97 6.57 -18.33
C LYS A 99 -0.91 7.66 -18.16
N LYS A 100 -1.07 8.49 -17.12
CA LYS A 100 -0.15 9.58 -16.79
C LYS A 100 0.80 9.15 -15.68
N ALA A 101 1.89 9.90 -15.51
CA ALA A 101 2.65 9.87 -14.27
C ALA A 101 1.80 10.41 -13.11
N LEU A 102 2.01 9.92 -11.89
CA LEU A 102 1.13 10.19 -10.74
C LEU A 102 0.88 11.68 -10.47
N HIS A 103 1.94 12.49 -10.50
CA HIS A 103 1.83 13.95 -10.32
C HIS A 103 0.96 14.65 -11.37
N ARG A 104 0.93 14.15 -12.62
CA ARG A 104 0.16 14.78 -13.70
C ARG A 104 -1.34 14.51 -13.63
N TYR A 105 -1.79 13.49 -12.88
CA TYR A 105 -3.22 13.31 -12.64
C TYR A 105 -3.76 14.51 -11.90
N TYR A 106 -3.16 14.86 -10.77
CA TYR A 106 -3.56 16.02 -9.97
C TYR A 106 -3.33 17.35 -10.69
N ASP A 107 -2.20 17.48 -11.40
CA ASP A 107 -1.89 18.66 -12.24
C ASP A 107 -2.99 18.93 -13.29
N SER A 108 -3.55 17.87 -13.88
CA SER A 108 -4.62 18.00 -14.89
C SER A 108 -5.97 18.41 -14.32
N ILE A 109 -6.17 18.28 -13.01
CA ILE A 109 -7.34 18.83 -12.32
C ILE A 109 -7.08 20.31 -12.06
N HIS A 110 -5.97 20.62 -11.38
CA HIS A 110 -5.55 21.97 -11.09
C HIS A 110 -4.05 21.97 -10.68
N PRO A 111 -3.21 22.90 -11.18
CA PRO A 111 -1.77 22.90 -10.89
C PRO A 111 -1.39 22.91 -9.40
N LYS A 112 -2.22 23.55 -8.56
CA LYS A 112 -2.03 23.55 -7.09
C LYS A 112 -2.22 22.18 -6.43
N LEU A 113 -2.91 21.24 -7.09
CA LEU A 113 -3.19 19.91 -6.56
C LEU A 113 -2.00 18.95 -6.71
N VAL A 114 -0.93 19.34 -7.42
CA VAL A 114 0.33 18.57 -7.49
C VAL A 114 0.88 18.26 -6.09
N GLY A 115 0.63 19.11 -5.09
CA GLY A 115 0.99 18.85 -3.69
C GLY A 115 0.46 17.52 -3.14
N LEU A 116 -0.70 17.06 -3.60
CA LEU A 116 -1.29 15.80 -3.17
C LEU A 116 -0.51 14.58 -3.67
N SER A 117 0.11 14.69 -4.85
CA SER A 117 1.01 13.65 -5.32
C SER A 117 2.26 13.54 -4.44
N ILE A 118 2.72 14.65 -3.87
CA ILE A 118 3.82 14.65 -2.90
C ILE A 118 3.33 14.03 -1.58
N THR A 119 2.16 14.44 -1.07
CA THR A 119 1.56 13.85 0.14
C THR A 119 1.45 12.33 0.05
N VAL A 120 0.84 11.81 -1.02
CA VAL A 120 0.68 10.36 -1.19
C VAL A 120 2.02 9.65 -1.37
N ALA A 121 3.00 10.26 -2.04
CA ALA A 121 4.34 9.70 -2.12
C ALA A 121 5.03 9.66 -0.75
N MET A 122 4.82 10.66 0.11
CA MET A 122 5.34 10.63 1.48
C MET A 122 4.64 9.56 2.34
N ILE A 123 3.33 9.37 2.19
CA ILE A 123 2.60 8.28 2.86
C ILE A 123 3.16 6.92 2.41
N ASN A 124 3.33 6.72 1.10
CA ASN A 124 3.93 5.49 0.56
C ASN A 124 5.39 5.31 1.01
N PHE A 125 6.15 6.39 1.21
CA PHE A 125 7.50 6.32 1.74
C PHE A 125 7.50 5.78 3.18
N PHE A 126 6.59 6.25 4.05
CA PHE A 126 6.49 5.70 5.40
C PHE A 126 5.95 4.26 5.42
N LEU A 127 5.02 3.93 4.54
CA LEU A 127 4.57 2.54 4.35
C LEU A 127 5.72 1.64 3.89
N ALA A 128 6.58 2.13 2.99
CA ALA A 128 7.77 1.42 2.55
C ALA A 128 8.78 1.22 3.69
N LEU A 129 8.98 2.23 4.57
CA LEU A 129 9.80 2.04 5.78
C LEU A 129 9.25 0.88 6.63
N PHE A 130 7.95 0.91 6.92
CA PHE A 130 7.27 -0.11 7.72
C PHE A 130 7.36 -1.52 7.09
N TYR A 131 7.02 -1.67 5.81
CA TYR A 131 7.06 -2.96 5.13
C TYR A 131 8.47 -3.49 4.96
N MET A 132 9.45 -2.63 4.66
CA MET A 132 10.85 -3.00 4.58
C MET A 132 11.36 -3.59 5.90
N CYS A 133 10.91 -3.06 7.04
CA CYS A 133 11.16 -3.64 8.37
C CYS A 133 10.73 -5.09 8.45
N LEU A 134 9.45 -5.33 8.17
CA LEU A 134 8.81 -6.63 8.31
C LEU A 134 9.42 -7.66 7.38
N ILE A 135 9.72 -7.27 6.13
CA ILE A 135 10.42 -8.11 5.16
C ILE A 135 11.78 -8.53 5.69
N SER A 136 12.52 -7.60 6.28
CA SER A 136 13.88 -7.86 6.80
C SER A 136 13.85 -8.71 8.05
N TRP A 137 12.84 -8.54 8.92
CA TRP A 137 12.64 -9.42 10.08
C TRP A 137 12.25 -10.83 9.63
N CYS A 138 11.31 -10.98 8.69
CA CYS A 138 10.96 -12.29 8.13
C CYS A 138 12.17 -12.96 7.47
N PHE A 139 12.98 -12.21 6.72
CA PHE A 139 14.19 -12.73 6.09
C PHE A 139 15.26 -13.12 7.12
N SER A 140 15.39 -12.38 8.23
CA SER A 140 16.28 -12.75 9.33
C SER A 140 15.85 -14.06 9.98
N PHE A 141 14.55 -14.24 10.23
CA PHE A 141 14.00 -15.49 10.73
C PHE A 141 14.17 -16.64 9.73
N LEU A 142 14.05 -16.36 8.42
CA LEU A 142 14.35 -17.34 7.36
C LEU A 142 15.81 -17.81 7.43
N ILE A 143 16.77 -16.89 7.53
CA ILE A 143 18.20 -17.23 7.70
C ILE A 143 18.40 -18.09 8.95
N ASN A 144 17.79 -17.70 10.07
CA ASN A 144 17.89 -18.42 11.33
C ASN A 144 17.16 -19.78 11.32
N SER A 145 16.27 -20.03 10.36
CA SER A 145 15.57 -21.31 10.22
C SER A 145 16.46 -22.46 9.73
N PHE A 146 17.67 -22.16 9.24
CA PHE A 146 18.64 -23.15 8.78
C PHE A 146 19.54 -23.70 9.91
N GLN A 147 19.26 -23.35 11.16
CA GLN A 147 19.99 -23.83 12.34
C GLN A 147 19.18 -24.92 13.06
N ASP A 148 19.83 -26.03 13.43
CA ASP A 148 19.22 -27.12 14.20
C ASP A 148 19.93 -27.26 15.56
N PRO A 149 19.26 -27.03 16.71
CA PRO A 149 17.84 -26.67 16.86
C PRO A 149 17.53 -25.22 16.44
N LEU A 150 16.26 -24.93 16.18
CA LEU A 150 15.80 -23.57 15.87
C LEU A 150 16.12 -22.59 17.03
N PRO A 151 16.52 -21.34 16.76
CA PRO A 151 16.92 -20.41 17.83
C PRO A 151 15.81 -20.05 18.83
N TRP A 152 14.55 -20.09 18.39
CA TRP A 152 13.36 -19.92 19.24
C TRP A 152 12.77 -21.25 19.72
N ALA A 153 13.51 -22.36 19.61
CA ALA A 153 13.13 -23.61 20.25
C ALA A 153 13.15 -23.44 21.78
N PRO A 154 12.23 -24.10 22.51
CA PRO A 154 12.25 -24.06 23.97
C PRO A 154 13.60 -24.55 24.50
N LYS A 155 14.23 -23.76 25.37
CA LYS A 155 15.48 -24.13 26.04
C LYS A 155 15.16 -24.68 27.44
N LEU A 156 15.94 -25.63 27.93
CA LEU A 156 15.89 -26.05 29.33
C LEU A 156 16.66 -25.01 30.16
N ASN A 157 16.01 -24.41 31.15
CA ASN A 157 16.68 -23.56 32.12
C ASN A 157 17.55 -24.40 33.06
N GLU A 158 18.53 -23.78 33.72
CA GLU A 158 19.42 -24.45 34.69
C GLU A 158 18.64 -25.11 35.85
N ASP A 159 17.44 -24.60 36.15
CA ASP A 159 16.51 -25.16 37.15
C ASP A 159 15.71 -26.38 36.65
N GLY A 160 15.94 -26.85 35.42
CA GLY A 160 15.21 -27.97 34.80
C GLY A 160 13.82 -27.62 34.26
N ASN A 161 13.38 -26.36 34.39
CA ASN A 161 12.12 -25.87 33.82
C ASN A 161 12.30 -25.45 32.35
N ILE A 162 11.29 -25.69 31.51
CA ILE A 162 11.27 -25.22 30.12
C ILE A 162 11.13 -23.70 30.11
N SER A 163 12.01 -22.98 29.41
CA SER A 163 11.94 -21.53 29.23
C SER A 163 10.56 -21.14 28.69
N GLU A 164 9.98 -20.06 29.24
CA GLU A 164 8.71 -19.51 28.77
C GLU A 164 8.75 -19.30 27.24
N PHE A 165 7.65 -19.64 26.58
CA PHE A 165 7.44 -19.68 25.13
C PHE A 165 8.17 -18.55 24.37
N SER A 166 8.65 -18.83 23.14
CA SER A 166 9.08 -18.00 21.99
C SER A 166 9.14 -16.46 22.05
N SER A 167 8.31 -15.80 22.85
CA SER A 167 8.24 -14.36 23.10
C SER A 167 9.59 -13.80 23.51
N ASP A 168 10.31 -14.53 24.38
CA ASP A 168 11.62 -14.11 24.88
C ASP A 168 12.67 -14.04 23.78
N TYR A 169 12.65 -15.00 22.83
CA TYR A 169 13.54 -14.91 21.67
C TYR A 169 13.26 -13.66 20.85
N PHE A 170 12.00 -13.40 20.48
CA PHE A 170 11.68 -12.27 19.62
C PHE A 170 11.97 -10.92 20.30
N ILE A 171 11.53 -10.73 21.54
CA ILE A 171 11.61 -9.44 22.23
C ILE A 171 13.01 -9.18 22.83
N LYS A 172 13.62 -10.19 23.47
CA LYS A 172 14.89 -10.02 24.20
C LYS A 172 16.10 -10.37 23.35
N GLU A 173 16.14 -11.54 22.69
CA GLU A 173 17.32 -11.97 21.95
C GLU A 173 17.41 -11.34 20.54
N PHE A 174 16.29 -11.32 19.80
CA PHE A 174 16.26 -10.88 18.41
C PHE A 174 16.17 -9.36 18.28
N LEU A 175 15.23 -8.72 18.98
CA LEU A 175 15.08 -7.26 18.94
C LEU A 175 15.97 -6.52 19.94
N ASP A 176 16.37 -7.16 21.05
CA ASP A 176 16.99 -6.49 22.20
C ASP A 176 16.22 -5.22 22.59
N LYS A 177 14.89 -5.38 22.78
CA LYS A 177 13.96 -4.26 22.89
C LYS A 177 14.35 -3.31 24.03
N SER A 178 14.54 -2.03 23.70
CA SER A 178 14.83 -0.97 24.66
C SER A 178 13.59 -0.53 25.46
N ASP A 179 13.78 0.44 26.36
CA ASP A 179 12.70 1.01 27.17
C ASP A 179 11.96 2.18 26.48
N SER A 180 12.52 2.77 25.42
CA SER A 180 11.97 3.94 24.72
C SER A 180 12.49 4.07 23.28
N MET A 181 11.77 4.81 22.43
CA MET A 181 12.14 5.01 21.02
C MET A 181 13.46 5.76 20.79
N PHE A 182 13.90 6.56 21.76
CA PHE A 182 15.16 7.32 21.67
C PHE A 182 16.35 6.57 22.27
N ASP A 183 16.10 5.43 22.91
CA ASP A 183 17.10 4.65 23.62
C ASP A 183 17.69 3.57 22.70
N ILE A 184 18.63 4.00 21.87
CA ILE A 184 19.37 3.15 20.93
C ILE A 184 20.63 2.63 21.63
N ARG A 185 20.60 1.38 22.09
CA ARG A 185 21.69 0.74 22.83
C ARG A 185 22.54 -0.17 21.95
N SER A 186 21.89 -0.95 21.10
CA SER A 186 22.51 -1.99 20.29
C SER A 186 21.89 -2.04 18.89
N TYR A 187 22.60 -2.72 17.98
CA TYR A 187 22.13 -3.03 16.63
C TYR A 187 22.28 -4.52 16.37
N ASN A 188 21.25 -5.15 15.81
CA ASN A 188 21.31 -6.57 15.46
C ASN A 188 21.95 -6.76 14.06
N PRO A 189 23.13 -7.40 13.93
CA PRO A 189 23.81 -7.55 12.65
C PRO A 189 23.02 -8.36 11.61
N THR A 190 22.25 -9.35 12.06
CA THR A 190 21.43 -10.20 11.18
C THR A 190 20.29 -9.37 10.55
N ILE A 191 19.68 -8.48 11.33
CA ILE A 191 18.66 -7.56 10.84
C ILE A 191 19.27 -6.55 9.86
N MET A 192 20.45 -5.99 10.18
CA MET A 192 21.15 -5.06 9.30
C MET A 192 21.52 -5.69 7.95
N PHE A 193 22.06 -6.91 7.98
CA PHE A 193 22.34 -7.67 6.76
C PHE A 193 21.06 -7.91 5.95
N SER A 194 19.97 -8.29 6.62
CA SER A 194 18.69 -8.53 5.97
C SER A 194 18.13 -7.27 5.29
N PHE A 195 18.28 -6.09 5.91
CA PHE A 195 17.90 -4.82 5.29
C PHE A 195 18.68 -4.56 3.99
N ILE A 196 20.01 -4.74 4.03
CA ILE A 196 20.86 -4.54 2.85
C ILE A 196 20.50 -5.53 1.75
N ALA A 197 20.40 -6.82 2.09
CA ALA A 197 20.09 -7.89 1.15
C ALA A 197 18.72 -7.70 0.49
N MET A 198 17.67 -7.47 1.28
CA MET A 198 16.32 -7.31 0.78
C MET A 198 16.15 -6.01 -0.01
N MET A 199 16.80 -4.91 0.40
CA MET A 199 16.75 -3.65 -0.36
C MET A 199 17.45 -3.79 -1.71
N ALA A 200 18.60 -4.47 -1.73
CA ALA A 200 19.30 -4.78 -2.98
C ALA A 200 18.39 -5.60 -3.90
N PHE A 201 17.74 -6.64 -3.36
CA PHE A 201 16.79 -7.46 -4.13
C PHE A 201 15.63 -6.64 -4.72
N ILE A 202 15.01 -5.77 -3.91
CA ILE A 202 13.93 -4.89 -4.37
C ILE A 202 14.43 -3.91 -5.44
N PHE A 203 15.57 -3.25 -5.22
CA PHE A 203 16.15 -2.32 -6.19
C PHE A 203 16.43 -3.02 -7.54
N PHE A 204 17.07 -4.20 -7.51
CA PHE A 204 17.33 -4.95 -8.74
C PHE A 204 16.05 -5.47 -9.41
N SER A 205 14.99 -5.76 -8.66
CA SER A 205 13.69 -6.10 -9.25
C SER A 205 13.04 -4.91 -9.97
N LEU A 206 13.32 -3.68 -9.52
CA LEU A 206 12.77 -2.42 -10.03
C LEU A 206 13.72 -1.69 -10.99
N TYR A 207 14.85 -2.27 -11.39
CA TYR A 207 15.86 -1.55 -12.19
C TYR A 207 15.32 -1.03 -13.55
N ARG A 208 14.27 -1.65 -14.11
CA ARG A 208 13.51 -1.16 -15.29
C ARG A 208 12.07 -0.76 -14.91
N GLY A 209 11.82 -0.45 -13.65
CA GLY A 209 10.49 -0.20 -13.07
C GLY A 209 9.58 -1.43 -13.18
N ILE A 210 8.28 -1.19 -13.41
CA ILE A 210 7.26 -2.24 -13.53
C ILE A 210 7.59 -3.26 -14.64
N HIS A 211 8.34 -2.87 -15.69
CA HIS A 211 8.70 -3.79 -16.75
C HIS A 211 9.56 -4.97 -16.27
N SER A 212 10.48 -4.77 -15.32
CA SER A 212 11.25 -5.88 -14.74
C SER A 212 10.46 -6.59 -13.64
N ALA A 213 9.80 -5.82 -12.76
CA ALA A 213 9.07 -6.37 -11.62
C ALA A 213 7.92 -7.31 -12.04
N LYS A 214 7.22 -7.01 -13.16
CA LYS A 214 6.09 -7.83 -13.64
C LYS A 214 6.45 -9.29 -13.90
N TYR A 215 7.68 -9.59 -14.31
CA TYR A 215 8.10 -10.98 -14.54
C TYR A 215 8.32 -11.74 -13.22
N LEU A 216 8.77 -11.05 -12.18
CA LEU A 216 8.98 -11.64 -10.88
C LEU A 216 7.65 -12.04 -10.20
N THR A 217 6.56 -11.33 -10.52
CA THR A 217 5.19 -11.64 -10.02
C THR A 217 4.72 -13.06 -10.31
N TYR A 218 5.22 -13.69 -11.38
CA TYR A 218 4.91 -15.09 -11.69
C TYR A 218 5.47 -16.10 -10.68
N VAL A 219 6.44 -15.70 -9.87
CA VAL A 219 7.03 -16.53 -8.82
C VAL A 219 6.57 -16.08 -7.44
N ILE A 220 6.69 -14.78 -7.15
CA ILE A 220 6.43 -14.24 -5.81
C ILE A 220 4.96 -14.32 -5.40
N VAL A 221 4.02 -14.39 -6.36
CA VAL A 221 2.58 -14.48 -6.05
C VAL A 221 2.16 -15.93 -5.88
N PRO A 222 2.41 -16.87 -6.82
CA PRO A 222 1.93 -18.24 -6.67
C PRO A 222 2.60 -19.01 -5.52
N LEU A 223 3.87 -18.73 -5.21
CA LEU A 223 4.61 -19.46 -4.19
C LEU A 223 3.98 -19.34 -2.78
N PRO A 224 3.60 -18.14 -2.28
CA PRO A 224 2.80 -18.00 -1.07
C PRO A 224 1.51 -18.82 -1.05
N TYR A 225 0.75 -18.87 -2.15
CA TYR A 225 -0.47 -19.70 -2.21
C TYR A 225 -0.17 -21.19 -2.11
N PHE A 226 0.89 -21.65 -2.78
CA PHE A 226 1.34 -23.03 -2.67
C PHE A 226 1.72 -23.38 -1.23
N ILE A 227 2.56 -22.56 -0.60
CA ILE A 227 2.99 -22.76 0.79
C ILE A 227 1.79 -22.72 1.74
N LEU A 228 0.90 -21.73 1.58
CA LEU A 228 -0.31 -21.62 2.39
C LEU A 228 -1.20 -22.86 2.26
N THR A 229 -1.29 -23.45 1.06
CA THR A 229 -2.01 -24.70 0.83
C THR A 229 -1.36 -25.87 1.56
N VAL A 230 -0.02 -25.95 1.58
CA VAL A 230 0.72 -26.96 2.36
C VAL A 230 0.43 -26.81 3.85
N PHE A 231 0.44 -25.57 4.39
CA PHE A 231 0.06 -25.31 5.78
C PHE A 231 -1.39 -25.68 6.07
N PHE A 232 -2.32 -25.35 5.18
CA PHE A 232 -3.72 -25.72 5.31
C PHE A 232 -3.89 -27.25 5.42
N VAL A 233 -3.32 -28.00 4.46
CA VAL A 233 -3.39 -29.47 4.46
C VAL A 233 -2.74 -30.04 5.73
N LYS A 234 -1.59 -29.51 6.16
CA LYS A 234 -0.95 -29.95 7.40
C LYS A 234 -1.84 -29.67 8.61
N GLY A 235 -2.46 -28.50 8.69
CA GLY A 235 -3.36 -28.10 9.75
C GLY A 235 -4.54 -29.05 9.92
N LEU A 236 -5.09 -29.59 8.82
CA LEU A 236 -6.17 -30.59 8.86
C LEU A 236 -5.74 -31.93 9.49
N THR A 237 -4.45 -32.24 9.50
CA THR A 237 -3.91 -33.48 10.11
C THR A 237 -3.70 -33.36 11.62
N LEU A 238 -3.81 -32.16 12.19
CA LEU A 238 -3.54 -31.91 13.60
C LEU A 238 -4.79 -32.16 14.45
N GLU A 239 -4.61 -32.80 15.60
CA GLU A 239 -5.71 -33.02 16.53
C GLU A 239 -6.25 -31.70 17.09
N GLY A 240 -7.55 -31.57 17.25
CA GLY A 240 -8.17 -30.35 17.79
C GLY A 240 -8.24 -29.17 16.81
N PHE A 241 -7.81 -29.30 15.54
CA PHE A 241 -7.85 -28.20 14.56
C PHE A 241 -9.25 -27.56 14.42
N SER A 242 -10.31 -28.37 14.53
CA SER A 242 -11.70 -27.95 14.38
C SER A 242 -12.15 -26.98 15.47
N SER A 243 -11.53 -27.00 16.65
CA SER A 243 -11.80 -26.04 17.73
C SER A 243 -11.46 -24.61 17.33
N GLY A 244 -10.35 -24.42 16.61
CA GLY A 244 -9.93 -23.11 16.10
C GLY A 244 -10.90 -22.56 15.07
N TRP A 245 -11.45 -23.43 14.19
CA TRP A 245 -12.45 -23.02 13.22
C TRP A 245 -13.80 -22.73 13.89
N ALA A 246 -14.23 -23.58 14.81
CA ALA A 246 -15.45 -23.35 15.58
C ALA A 246 -15.38 -22.00 16.32
N TYR A 247 -14.22 -21.68 16.88
CA TYR A 247 -13.97 -20.39 17.51
C TYR A 247 -14.01 -19.23 16.51
N LEU A 248 -13.33 -19.35 15.36
CA LEU A 248 -13.26 -18.29 14.34
C LEU A 248 -14.64 -17.94 13.74
N TYR A 249 -15.52 -18.93 13.57
CA TYR A 249 -16.80 -18.75 12.88
C TYR A 249 -18.01 -18.67 13.81
N LYS A 250 -17.84 -18.84 15.13
CA LYS A 250 -18.94 -18.65 16.09
C LYS A 250 -19.33 -17.16 16.13
N PRO A 251 -20.54 -16.78 15.70
CA PRO A 251 -20.92 -15.38 15.66
C PRO A 251 -21.34 -14.88 17.04
N ASP A 252 -20.78 -13.76 17.46
CA ASP A 252 -21.30 -12.96 18.56
C ASP A 252 -22.05 -11.74 18.02
N TRP A 253 -23.36 -11.90 17.85
CA TRP A 253 -24.24 -10.87 17.30
C TRP A 253 -24.28 -9.59 18.15
N SER A 254 -23.92 -9.65 19.44
CA SER A 254 -23.91 -8.47 20.30
C SER A 254 -22.88 -7.42 19.83
N LYS A 255 -21.81 -7.86 19.18
CA LYS A 255 -20.74 -6.99 18.66
C LYS A 255 -21.21 -6.07 17.54
N LEU A 256 -22.24 -6.44 16.77
CA LEU A 256 -22.76 -5.63 15.66
C LEU A 256 -23.29 -4.26 16.10
N TRP A 257 -23.69 -4.13 17.37
CA TRP A 257 -24.18 -2.89 17.96
C TRP A 257 -23.05 -1.95 18.42
N THR A 258 -21.80 -2.38 18.33
CA THR A 258 -20.64 -1.55 18.68
C THR A 258 -20.11 -0.83 17.45
N LEU A 259 -19.81 0.45 17.56
CA LEU A 259 -19.27 1.21 16.42
C LEU A 259 -17.87 0.74 15.99
N SER A 260 -17.11 0.16 16.93
CA SER A 260 -15.75 -0.32 16.68
C SER A 260 -15.68 -1.43 15.63
N ILE A 261 -16.66 -2.34 15.56
CA ILE A 261 -16.64 -3.41 14.56
C ILE A 261 -16.74 -2.85 13.13
N TRP A 262 -17.60 -1.85 12.95
CA TRP A 262 -17.81 -1.21 11.66
C TRP A 262 -16.56 -0.43 11.24
N SER A 263 -15.99 0.37 12.16
CA SER A 263 -14.76 1.13 11.92
C SER A 263 -13.54 0.22 11.63
N ASP A 264 -13.38 -0.89 12.35
CA ASP A 264 -12.25 -1.80 12.14
C ASP A 264 -12.43 -2.62 10.84
N ALA A 265 -13.66 -3.08 10.53
CA ALA A 265 -13.96 -3.80 9.28
C ALA A 265 -13.72 -2.93 8.05
N ALA A 266 -14.17 -1.68 8.12
CA ALA A 266 -13.95 -0.63 7.16
C ALA A 266 -12.48 -0.37 6.86
N GLY A 267 -11.71 -0.07 7.93
CA GLY A 267 -10.29 0.15 7.83
C GLY A 267 -9.62 -1.08 7.22
N GLN A 268 -9.92 -2.27 7.73
CA GLN A 268 -9.35 -3.53 7.21
C GLN A 268 -9.63 -3.73 5.72
N ALA A 269 -10.86 -3.51 5.25
CA ALA A 269 -11.22 -3.66 3.84
C ALA A 269 -10.48 -2.63 2.96
N PHE A 270 -10.38 -1.38 3.42
CA PHE A 270 -9.74 -0.29 2.70
C PHE A 270 -8.22 -0.46 2.60
N PHE A 271 -7.56 -0.75 3.73
CA PHE A 271 -6.12 -1.04 3.79
C PHE A 271 -5.76 -2.29 2.99
N SER A 272 -6.53 -3.37 3.13
CA SER A 272 -6.24 -4.64 2.46
C SER A 272 -6.38 -4.55 0.95
N ALA A 273 -7.28 -3.72 0.42
CA ALA A 273 -7.37 -3.46 -1.02
C ALA A 273 -6.33 -2.45 -1.54
N GLY A 274 -5.56 -1.80 -0.65
CA GLY A 274 -4.56 -0.80 -0.99
C GLY A 274 -5.13 0.47 -1.63
N LEU A 275 -6.34 0.85 -1.22
CA LEU A 275 -7.06 2.00 -1.76
C LEU A 275 -6.50 3.33 -1.28
N ALA A 276 -6.63 4.38 -2.10
CA ALA A 276 -6.16 5.74 -1.84
C ALA A 276 -4.64 5.88 -1.60
N GLN A 277 -3.85 4.93 -2.08
CA GLN A 277 -2.39 4.97 -2.01
C GLN A 277 -1.74 5.27 -3.37
N ASN A 278 -2.54 5.46 -4.43
CA ASN A 278 -2.10 5.58 -5.84
C ASN A 278 -1.34 4.37 -6.40
N THR A 279 -1.23 3.29 -5.65
CA THR A 279 -0.64 2.01 -6.03
C THR A 279 -1.48 1.33 -7.12
N VAL A 280 -2.80 1.22 -6.93
CA VAL A 280 -3.75 0.67 -7.91
C VAL A 280 -3.75 1.49 -9.19
N ILE A 281 -3.80 2.83 -9.09
CA ILE A 281 -3.71 3.75 -10.24
C ILE A 281 -2.40 3.52 -11.00
N LYS A 282 -1.28 3.39 -10.27
CA LYS A 282 0.04 3.18 -10.86
C LYS A 282 0.12 1.85 -11.61
N LEU A 283 -0.35 0.76 -11.01
CA LEU A 283 -0.41 -0.54 -11.69
C LEU A 283 -1.34 -0.48 -12.90
N ALA A 284 -2.55 0.07 -12.74
CA ALA A 284 -3.54 0.16 -13.81
C ALA A 284 -3.10 1.03 -15.00
N SER A 285 -2.20 2.00 -14.78
CA SER A 285 -1.62 2.82 -15.87
C SER A 285 -0.81 2.05 -16.90
N HIS A 286 -0.41 0.82 -16.60
CA HIS A 286 0.32 -0.07 -17.52
C HIS A 286 -0.60 -1.09 -18.21
N ARG A 287 -1.90 -1.07 -17.95
CA ARG A 287 -2.87 -1.94 -18.63
C ARG A 287 -3.11 -1.51 -20.07
N LYS A 288 -3.59 -2.44 -20.90
CA LYS A 288 -4.09 -2.11 -22.24
C LYS A 288 -5.45 -1.42 -22.12
N ASP A 289 -5.80 -0.61 -23.12
CA ASP A 289 -7.02 0.22 -23.05
C ASP A 289 -8.31 -0.60 -23.22
N ASP A 290 -8.22 -1.73 -23.93
CA ASP A 290 -9.30 -2.65 -24.28
C ASP A 290 -9.57 -3.74 -23.23
N GLU A 291 -8.74 -3.83 -22.18
CA GLU A 291 -8.93 -4.82 -21.11
C GLU A 291 -10.09 -4.45 -20.18
N PRO A 292 -10.88 -5.43 -19.71
CA PRO A 292 -12.09 -5.15 -18.98
C PRO A 292 -11.83 -4.55 -17.58
N LEU A 293 -12.50 -3.44 -17.28
CA LEU A 293 -12.41 -2.68 -16.03
C LEU A 293 -13.22 -3.35 -14.92
N LEU A 294 -14.52 -3.56 -15.15
CA LEU A 294 -15.43 -3.98 -14.07
C LEU A 294 -15.08 -5.36 -13.50
N SER A 295 -14.83 -6.34 -14.38
CA SER A 295 -14.49 -7.70 -13.96
C SER A 295 -13.22 -7.71 -13.11
N THR A 296 -12.22 -6.94 -13.50
CA THR A 296 -10.95 -6.86 -12.79
C THR A 296 -11.09 -6.15 -11.45
N ALA A 297 -11.88 -5.08 -11.41
CA ALA A 297 -12.13 -4.31 -10.20
C ALA A 297 -12.91 -5.08 -9.11
N VAL A 298 -13.67 -6.10 -9.52
CA VAL A 298 -14.36 -7.02 -8.59
C VAL A 298 -13.46 -8.21 -8.24
N LEU A 299 -12.79 -8.79 -9.24
CA LEU A 299 -11.98 -10.00 -9.07
C LEU A 299 -10.84 -9.82 -8.06
N ILE A 300 -10.07 -8.72 -8.14
CA ILE A 300 -8.89 -8.55 -7.28
C ILE A 300 -9.30 -8.42 -5.79
N PRO A 301 -10.25 -7.54 -5.39
CA PRO A 301 -10.65 -7.48 -3.99
C PRO A 301 -11.35 -8.77 -3.52
N CYS A 302 -12.09 -9.48 -4.38
CA CYS A 302 -12.65 -10.79 -4.05
C CYS A 302 -11.57 -11.85 -3.78
N LEU A 303 -10.56 -11.95 -4.65
CA LEU A 303 -9.44 -12.87 -4.45
C LEU A 303 -8.68 -12.52 -3.17
N ASN A 304 -8.42 -11.23 -2.93
CA ASN A 304 -7.77 -10.76 -1.71
C ASN A 304 -8.55 -11.14 -0.43
N PHE A 305 -9.88 -10.95 -0.42
CA PHE A 305 -10.73 -11.40 0.67
C PHE A 305 -10.71 -12.93 0.81
N GLY A 306 -10.82 -13.67 -0.30
CA GLY A 306 -10.74 -15.13 -0.32
C GLY A 306 -9.41 -15.65 0.26
N THR A 307 -8.30 -15.00 -0.06
CA THR A 307 -6.98 -15.33 0.52
C THR A 307 -6.92 -15.05 2.01
N SER A 308 -7.59 -13.99 2.49
CA SER A 308 -7.70 -13.70 3.92
C SER A 308 -8.48 -14.80 4.66
N LEU A 309 -9.56 -15.30 4.08
CA LEU A 309 -10.33 -16.43 4.62
C LEU A 309 -9.49 -17.71 4.63
N PHE A 310 -8.85 -18.02 3.51
CA PHE A 310 -8.03 -19.22 3.37
C PHE A 310 -6.84 -19.21 4.33
N ALA A 311 -6.19 -18.06 4.47
CA ALA A 311 -5.15 -17.86 5.48
C ALA A 311 -5.71 -18.06 6.88
N SER A 312 -6.83 -17.42 7.23
CA SER A 312 -7.45 -17.58 8.55
C SER A 312 -7.74 -19.05 8.89
N LEU A 313 -8.23 -19.84 7.94
CA LEU A 313 -8.46 -21.28 8.12
C LEU A 313 -7.17 -22.06 8.39
N ALA A 314 -6.14 -21.86 7.57
CA ALA A 314 -4.84 -22.51 7.73
C ALA A 314 -4.20 -22.16 9.08
N LEU A 315 -4.30 -20.90 9.47
CA LEU A 315 -3.73 -20.35 10.68
C LEU A 315 -4.44 -20.84 11.94
N PHE A 316 -5.77 -20.74 11.97
CA PHE A 316 -6.57 -21.17 13.12
C PHE A 316 -6.61 -22.70 13.29
N SER A 317 -6.26 -23.50 12.27
CA SER A 317 -6.03 -24.94 12.51
C SER A 317 -4.85 -25.22 13.45
N PHE A 318 -3.75 -24.46 13.35
CA PHE A 318 -2.62 -24.62 14.28
C PHE A 318 -2.92 -24.04 15.66
N ILE A 319 -3.62 -22.91 15.73
CA ILE A 319 -4.04 -22.32 17.02
C ILE A 319 -5.02 -23.26 17.74
N GLY A 320 -5.98 -23.84 17.02
CA GLY A 320 -6.91 -24.83 17.58
C GLY A 320 -6.19 -26.07 18.10
N HIS A 321 -5.20 -26.57 17.35
CA HIS A 321 -4.35 -27.66 17.81
C HIS A 321 -3.60 -27.31 19.10
N ALA A 322 -2.99 -26.13 19.18
CA ALA A 322 -2.29 -25.70 20.38
C ALA A 322 -3.21 -25.50 21.57
N SER A 323 -4.42 -24.98 21.37
CA SER A 323 -5.42 -24.86 22.43
C SER A 323 -5.82 -26.23 22.97
N TYR A 324 -6.01 -27.20 22.07
CA TYR A 324 -6.33 -28.57 22.43
C TYR A 324 -5.20 -29.27 23.20
N THR A 325 -3.94 -29.13 22.76
CA THR A 325 -2.80 -29.81 23.39
C THR A 325 -2.33 -29.15 24.68
N SER A 326 -2.40 -27.82 24.78
CA SER A 326 -2.03 -27.08 26.00
C SER A 326 -3.15 -27.00 27.03
N GLY A 327 -4.40 -27.24 26.63
CA GLY A 327 -5.57 -27.05 27.48
C GLY A 327 -5.91 -25.58 27.76
N ILE A 328 -5.20 -24.64 27.15
CA ILE A 328 -5.42 -23.19 27.32
C ILE A 328 -6.50 -22.73 26.32
N PRO A 329 -7.55 -22.01 26.75
CA PRO A 329 -8.52 -21.42 25.84
C PRO A 329 -7.87 -20.45 24.83
N ILE A 330 -8.37 -20.41 23.60
CA ILE A 330 -7.85 -19.53 22.54
C ILE A 330 -7.87 -18.04 22.95
N ASP A 331 -8.88 -17.63 23.72
CA ASP A 331 -9.01 -16.26 24.26
C ASP A 331 -7.79 -15.83 25.10
N ASP A 332 -7.20 -16.78 25.83
CA ASP A 332 -6.12 -16.54 26.79
C ASP A 332 -4.72 -16.61 26.16
N MET A 333 -4.63 -17.06 24.90
CA MET A 333 -3.35 -17.16 24.16
C MET A 333 -2.81 -15.81 23.66
N ASN A 334 -3.45 -14.70 24.04
CA ASN A 334 -3.07 -13.32 23.72
C ASN A 334 -2.59 -13.09 22.26
N VAL A 335 -3.37 -13.59 21.31
CA VAL A 335 -3.00 -13.65 19.89
C VAL A 335 -3.12 -12.28 19.19
N ARG A 336 -2.11 -11.41 19.21
CA ARG A 336 -2.26 -10.04 18.66
C ARG A 336 -1.21 -9.64 17.62
N GLY A 337 -1.69 -8.93 16.60
CA GLY A 337 -0.84 -8.18 15.67
C GLY A 337 0.31 -9.00 15.07
N MET A 338 1.50 -8.42 15.07
CA MET A 338 2.70 -9.06 14.53
C MET A 338 3.26 -10.20 15.39
N GLU A 339 2.96 -10.20 16.70
CA GLU A 339 3.39 -11.27 17.61
C GLU A 339 2.81 -12.62 17.16
N LEU A 340 1.64 -12.60 16.51
CA LEU A 340 1.10 -13.80 15.89
C LEU A 340 2.10 -14.48 14.95
N SER A 341 2.86 -13.72 14.15
CA SER A 341 3.82 -14.28 13.19
C SER A 341 5.25 -14.45 13.71
N PHE A 342 5.69 -13.67 14.69
CA PHE A 342 7.06 -13.74 15.21
C PHE A 342 7.19 -14.44 16.55
N VAL A 343 6.09 -14.67 17.24
CA VAL A 343 6.04 -15.33 18.55
C VAL A 343 5.22 -16.61 18.43
N ILE A 344 3.94 -16.49 18.09
CA ILE A 344 3.00 -17.61 18.19
C ILE A 344 3.30 -18.68 17.13
N TYR A 345 3.38 -18.32 15.84
CA TYR A 345 3.67 -19.30 14.79
C TYR A 345 5.01 -20.02 14.94
N PRO A 346 6.12 -19.34 15.22
CA PRO A 346 7.40 -20.01 15.47
C PRO A 346 7.31 -21.04 16.60
N ALA A 347 6.56 -20.74 17.66
CA ALA A 347 6.33 -21.68 18.74
C ALA A 347 5.47 -22.88 18.32
N LEU A 348 4.40 -22.64 17.56
CA LEU A 348 3.56 -23.70 17.00
C LEU A 348 4.37 -24.62 16.08
N ILE A 349 5.26 -24.06 15.28
CA ILE A 349 6.13 -24.80 14.36
C ILE A 349 7.07 -25.74 15.12
N ASN A 350 7.58 -25.35 16.29
CA ASN A 350 8.43 -26.21 17.13
C ASN A 350 7.72 -27.48 17.62
N THR A 351 6.39 -27.49 17.66
CA THR A 351 5.61 -28.68 18.06
C THR A 351 5.49 -29.71 16.93
N LEU A 352 5.84 -29.33 15.69
CA LEU A 352 5.71 -30.19 14.52
C LEU A 352 6.98 -31.03 14.29
N PRO A 353 6.85 -32.20 13.65
CA PRO A 353 8.02 -32.93 13.17
C PRO A 353 8.77 -32.11 12.11
N TRP A 354 10.10 -32.13 12.17
CA TRP A 354 11.00 -31.36 11.30
C TRP A 354 10.70 -29.85 11.32
N PRO A 355 10.78 -29.19 12.49
CA PRO A 355 10.32 -27.81 12.67
C PRO A 355 11.04 -26.82 11.74
N ASN A 356 12.32 -27.06 11.42
CA ASN A 356 13.09 -26.28 10.45
C ASN A 356 12.44 -26.20 9.07
N LEU A 357 11.88 -27.30 8.55
CA LEU A 357 11.21 -27.32 7.25
C LEU A 357 10.02 -26.37 7.24
N TRP A 358 9.16 -26.46 8.25
CA TRP A 358 7.98 -25.60 8.38
C TRP A 358 8.37 -24.14 8.57
N SER A 359 9.42 -23.87 9.36
CA SER A 359 9.91 -22.50 9.53
C SER A 359 10.43 -21.89 8.23
N ILE A 360 11.24 -22.64 7.47
CA ILE A 360 11.75 -22.20 6.16
C ILE A 360 10.58 -21.88 5.23
N LEU A 361 9.56 -22.75 5.15
CA LEU A 361 8.38 -22.52 4.33
C LEU A 361 7.61 -21.27 4.79
N PHE A 362 7.34 -21.14 6.09
CA PHE A 362 6.58 -20.02 6.64
C PHE A 362 7.27 -18.67 6.36
N PHE A 363 8.55 -18.54 6.72
CA PHE A 363 9.25 -17.27 6.54
C PHE A 363 9.57 -16.97 5.08
N THR A 364 9.74 -17.99 4.22
CA THR A 364 9.79 -17.79 2.76
C THR A 364 8.48 -17.18 2.25
N MET A 365 7.33 -17.74 2.64
CA MET A 365 6.02 -17.19 2.29
C MET A 365 5.88 -15.74 2.75
N MET A 366 6.22 -15.46 4.01
CA MET A 366 6.12 -14.11 4.59
C MET A 366 7.03 -13.10 3.88
N THR A 367 8.29 -13.44 3.61
CA THR A 367 9.21 -12.57 2.86
C THR A 367 8.68 -12.25 1.45
N MET A 368 8.11 -13.23 0.74
CA MET A 368 7.54 -13.01 -0.60
C MET A 368 6.27 -12.17 -0.59
N LEU A 369 5.40 -12.35 0.42
CA LEU A 369 4.21 -11.52 0.61
C LEU A 369 4.56 -10.05 0.80
N GLY A 370 5.52 -9.75 1.69
CA GLY A 370 5.95 -8.36 1.88
C GLY A 370 6.60 -7.77 0.63
N PHE A 371 7.41 -8.56 -0.08
CA PHE A 371 8.04 -8.13 -1.33
C PHE A 371 7.02 -7.70 -2.39
N GLY A 372 5.91 -8.43 -2.54
CA GLY A 372 4.83 -8.12 -3.47
C GLY A 372 4.20 -6.73 -3.25
N THR A 373 4.13 -6.29 -1.99
CA THR A 373 3.63 -4.95 -1.65
C THR A 373 4.71 -3.87 -1.79
N GLU A 374 5.92 -4.13 -1.29
CA GLU A 374 7.00 -3.14 -1.14
C GLU A 374 7.46 -2.53 -2.47
N TYR A 375 7.57 -3.34 -3.54
CA TYR A 375 8.02 -2.81 -4.83
C TYR A 375 7.06 -1.76 -5.40
N VAL A 376 5.76 -1.86 -5.11
CA VAL A 376 4.75 -0.90 -5.60
C VAL A 376 4.84 0.41 -4.83
N PHE A 377 5.09 0.38 -3.51
CA PHE A 377 5.33 1.58 -2.72
C PHE A 377 6.55 2.35 -3.22
N ILE A 378 7.67 1.66 -3.45
CA ILE A 378 8.88 2.30 -3.99
C ILE A 378 8.64 2.85 -5.40
N GLU A 379 7.88 2.15 -6.25
CA GLU A 379 7.53 2.62 -7.59
C GLU A 379 6.66 3.89 -7.54
N VAL A 380 5.68 3.99 -6.62
CA VAL A 380 4.87 5.21 -6.42
C VAL A 380 5.73 6.40 -6.01
N CYS A 381 6.62 6.20 -5.04
CA CYS A 381 7.56 7.21 -4.58
C CYS A 381 8.51 7.66 -5.71
N SER A 382 9.12 6.68 -6.38
CA SER A 382 10.08 6.91 -7.46
C SER A 382 9.44 7.59 -8.66
N ASP A 383 8.23 7.19 -9.07
CA ASP A 383 7.52 7.77 -10.22
C ASP A 383 7.10 9.22 -9.95
N THR A 384 6.61 9.49 -8.74
CA THR A 384 6.23 10.84 -8.33
C THR A 384 7.44 11.75 -8.30
N LEU A 385 8.52 11.35 -7.62
CA LEU A 385 9.73 12.15 -7.50
C LEU A 385 10.40 12.36 -8.86
N HIS A 386 10.52 11.30 -9.68
CA HIS A 386 11.03 11.42 -11.04
C HIS A 386 10.16 12.36 -11.87
N GLY A 387 8.84 12.25 -11.79
CA GLY A 387 7.91 13.11 -12.50
C GLY A 387 8.06 14.60 -12.15
N ILE A 388 8.23 14.92 -10.86
CA ILE A 388 8.46 16.31 -10.42
C ILE A 388 9.84 16.79 -10.85
N CYS A 389 10.88 15.98 -10.68
CA CYS A 389 12.25 16.37 -11.02
C CYS A 389 12.51 16.47 -12.52
N THR A 390 11.81 15.69 -13.36
CA THR A 390 11.96 15.72 -14.83
C THR A 390 11.45 17.01 -15.46
N ARG A 391 10.70 17.86 -14.73
CA ARG A 391 10.45 19.25 -15.13
C ARG A 391 11.77 20.02 -15.31
N ARG A 392 12.85 19.60 -14.63
CA ARG A 392 14.22 20.08 -14.90
C ARG A 392 14.90 19.16 -15.94
N LYS A 393 15.40 19.74 -17.04
CA LYS A 393 16.06 19.02 -18.16
C LYS A 393 17.13 18.01 -17.70
N LYS A 394 17.85 18.29 -16.61
CA LYS A 394 18.91 17.42 -16.02
C LYS A 394 18.45 16.02 -15.60
N TYR A 395 17.17 15.83 -15.29
CA TYR A 395 16.66 14.55 -14.76
C TYR A 395 15.85 13.73 -15.77
N LYS A 396 15.71 14.21 -17.01
CA LYS A 396 15.04 13.49 -18.09
C LYS A 396 15.75 12.14 -18.35
N GLY A 397 14.98 11.05 -18.35
CA GLY A 397 15.50 9.71 -18.60
C GLY A 397 16.29 9.05 -17.45
N ARG A 398 16.30 9.64 -16.24
CA ARG A 398 17.06 9.12 -15.09
C ARG A 398 16.18 8.43 -14.03
N LYS A 399 15.13 7.69 -14.46
CA LYS A 399 14.20 6.99 -13.54
C LYS A 399 14.93 6.04 -12.59
N VAL A 400 15.86 5.22 -13.11
CA VAL A 400 16.64 4.27 -12.31
C VAL A 400 17.43 4.96 -11.19
N MET A 401 18.03 6.13 -11.47
CA MET A 401 18.75 6.92 -10.47
C MET A 401 17.81 7.45 -9.38
N MET A 402 16.56 7.79 -9.72
CA MET A 402 15.57 8.20 -8.72
C MET A 402 15.15 7.02 -7.85
N THR A 403 14.90 5.86 -8.45
CA THR A 403 14.59 4.62 -7.72
C THR A 403 15.72 4.27 -6.75
N PHE A 404 16.98 4.34 -7.21
CA PHE A 404 18.15 4.10 -6.37
C PHE A 404 18.20 5.05 -5.16
N LYS A 405 17.96 6.35 -5.37
CA LYS A 405 17.94 7.33 -4.27
C LYS A 405 16.83 7.05 -3.27
N VAL A 406 15.62 6.72 -3.73
CA VAL A 406 14.50 6.36 -2.85
C VAL A 406 14.86 5.13 -2.02
N CYS A 407 15.37 4.06 -2.66
CA CYS A 407 15.80 2.84 -1.98
C CYS A 407 16.91 3.12 -0.95
N LEU A 408 17.89 3.96 -1.31
CA LEU A 408 19.00 4.32 -0.41
C LEU A 408 18.51 5.07 0.83
N ILE A 409 17.56 6.00 0.69
CA ILE A 409 17.00 6.73 1.83
C ILE A 409 16.20 5.79 2.74
N ILE A 410 15.38 4.91 2.17
CA ILE A 410 14.63 3.89 2.91
C ILE A 410 15.60 2.97 3.66
N LEU A 411 16.68 2.53 3.00
CA LEU A 411 17.71 1.67 3.60
C LEU A 411 18.41 2.35 4.78
N ILE A 412 18.88 3.59 4.61
CA ILE A 412 19.59 4.32 5.67
C ILE A 412 18.67 4.50 6.88
N PHE A 413 17.41 4.89 6.67
CA PHE A 413 16.47 5.05 7.78
C PHE A 413 16.25 3.72 8.53
N ASN A 414 16.01 2.63 7.80
CA ASN A 414 15.81 1.31 8.39
C ASN A 414 17.05 0.83 9.17
N LEU A 415 18.26 1.05 8.63
CA LEU A 415 19.51 0.69 9.32
C LEU A 415 19.76 1.50 10.59
N VAL A 416 19.33 2.77 10.63
CA VAL A 416 19.54 3.62 11.81
C VAL A 416 18.50 3.35 12.88
N PHE A 417 17.22 3.26 12.52
CA PHE A 417 16.14 3.20 13.50
C PHE A 417 15.64 1.78 13.74
N PHE A 418 15.38 1.02 12.68
CA PHE A 418 14.62 -0.24 12.78
C PHE A 418 15.48 -1.48 13.05
N SER A 419 16.78 -1.45 12.77
CA SER A 419 17.72 -2.51 13.22
C SER A 419 18.28 -2.29 14.62
N SER A 420 17.87 -1.21 15.29
CA SER A 420 18.31 -0.91 16.66
C SER A 420 17.40 -1.55 17.72
N SER A 421 17.85 -1.56 18.97
CA SER A 421 17.05 -1.91 20.17
C SER A 421 15.73 -1.14 20.27
N ALA A 422 15.66 0.08 19.72
CA ALA A 422 14.46 0.91 19.70
C ALA A 422 13.53 0.63 18.51
N GLY A 423 13.92 -0.27 17.59
CA GLY A 423 13.22 -0.52 16.33
C GLY A 423 11.76 -0.93 16.50
N TYR A 424 11.44 -1.66 17.58
CA TYR A 424 10.08 -2.05 17.91
C TYR A 424 9.15 -0.84 18.10
N TYR A 425 9.55 0.16 18.90
CA TYR A 425 8.74 1.36 19.11
C TYR A 425 8.60 2.20 17.84
N TRP A 426 9.70 2.36 17.12
CA TRP A 426 9.71 3.06 15.84
C TRP A 426 8.73 2.42 14.85
N LEU A 427 8.66 1.08 14.79
CA LEU A 427 7.68 0.36 13.99
C LEU A 427 6.24 0.64 14.44
N GLU A 428 5.95 0.55 15.74
CA GLU A 428 4.61 0.82 16.29
C GLU A 428 4.13 2.25 16.00
N TYR A 429 5.01 3.24 16.18
CA TYR A 429 4.67 4.64 15.89
C TYR A 429 4.48 4.89 14.39
N VAL A 430 5.36 4.36 13.55
CA VAL A 430 5.22 4.50 12.09
C VAL A 430 3.91 3.89 11.61
N ASP A 431 3.53 2.70 12.09
CA ASP A 431 2.26 2.05 11.71
C ASP A 431 1.04 2.86 12.18
N HIS A 432 1.05 3.31 13.44
CA HIS A 432 -0.04 4.11 13.99
C HIS A 432 -0.26 5.39 13.20
N TYR A 433 0.77 6.22 13.04
CA TYR A 433 0.61 7.54 12.43
C TYR A 433 0.51 7.49 10.91
N SER A 434 1.26 6.61 10.23
CA SER A 434 1.28 6.55 8.77
C SER A 434 0.07 5.81 8.23
N THR A 435 -0.19 4.62 8.76
CA THR A 435 -1.27 3.75 8.31
C THR A 435 -2.59 4.20 8.93
N SER A 436 -2.68 4.29 10.26
CA SER A 436 -3.99 4.46 10.92
C SER A 436 -4.53 5.88 10.88
N VAL A 437 -3.67 6.91 10.83
CA VAL A 437 -4.09 8.33 10.78
C VAL A 437 -3.93 8.91 9.36
N ASN A 438 -2.70 9.07 8.87
CA ASN A 438 -2.41 9.81 7.64
C ASN A 438 -3.10 9.24 6.40
N MET A 439 -3.01 7.92 6.21
CA MET A 439 -3.62 7.28 5.05
C MET A 439 -5.16 7.42 5.05
N VAL A 440 -5.81 7.28 6.21
CA VAL A 440 -7.27 7.41 6.32
C VAL A 440 -7.70 8.85 6.01
N VAL A 441 -7.02 9.85 6.59
CA VAL A 441 -7.28 11.26 6.31
C VAL A 441 -7.07 11.59 4.84
N PHE A 442 -5.97 11.10 4.25
CA PHE A 442 -5.70 11.29 2.83
C PHE A 442 -6.74 10.60 1.95
N SER A 443 -7.25 9.44 2.36
CA SER A 443 -8.30 8.73 1.62
C SER A 443 -9.56 9.56 1.46
N PHE A 444 -9.98 10.26 2.51
CA PHE A 444 -11.11 11.19 2.44
C PHE A 444 -10.85 12.34 1.46
N ILE A 445 -9.66 12.95 1.53
CA ILE A 445 -9.26 14.03 0.60
C ILE A 445 -9.31 13.53 -0.84
N GLN A 446 -8.73 12.35 -1.11
CA GLN A 446 -8.70 11.78 -2.45
C GLN A 446 -10.10 11.44 -2.99
N VAL A 447 -10.96 10.84 -2.16
CA VAL A 447 -12.36 10.56 -2.52
C VAL A 447 -13.07 11.85 -2.94
N ILE A 448 -12.96 12.90 -2.13
CA ILE A 448 -13.59 14.19 -2.43
C ILE A 448 -13.09 14.76 -3.75
N LEU A 449 -11.77 14.73 -3.97
CA LEU A 449 -11.17 15.23 -5.20
C LEU A 449 -11.62 14.45 -6.43
N PHE A 450 -11.62 13.12 -6.35
CA PHE A 450 -11.93 12.26 -7.49
C PHE A 450 -13.41 12.31 -7.88
N VAL A 451 -14.28 12.56 -6.91
CA VAL A 451 -15.74 12.57 -7.10
C VAL A 451 -16.28 13.95 -7.45
N TYR A 452 -15.78 15.00 -6.80
CA TYR A 452 -16.35 16.35 -6.88
C TYR A 452 -15.52 17.35 -7.68
N PHE A 453 -14.20 17.20 -7.71
CA PHE A 453 -13.30 18.15 -8.41
C PHE A 453 -12.80 17.61 -9.74
N LEU A 454 -12.62 16.30 -9.84
CA LEU A 454 -12.46 15.61 -11.11
C LEU A 454 -13.83 15.47 -11.78
N PRO A 455 -13.91 15.71 -13.09
CA PRO A 455 -15.11 15.40 -13.84
C PRO A 455 -15.24 13.88 -13.96
N ILE A 456 -15.81 13.24 -12.93
CA ILE A 456 -16.22 11.83 -12.98
C ILE A 456 -17.09 11.54 -14.20
N LYS A 457 -17.81 12.56 -14.69
CA LYS A 457 -18.57 12.54 -15.95
C LYS A 457 -17.66 12.25 -17.16
N ASP A 458 -16.52 12.91 -17.27
CA ASP A 458 -15.57 12.72 -18.38
C ASP A 458 -14.95 11.33 -18.33
N LEU A 459 -14.63 10.85 -17.11
CA LEU A 459 -14.16 9.48 -16.92
C LEU A 459 -15.24 8.47 -17.35
N ILE A 460 -16.50 8.65 -16.94
CA ILE A 460 -17.62 7.79 -17.33
C ILE A 460 -17.83 7.82 -18.85
N GLU A 461 -17.75 8.99 -19.49
CA GLU A 461 -17.86 9.11 -20.94
C GLU A 461 -16.71 8.40 -21.65
N LYS A 462 -15.49 8.52 -21.12
CA LYS A 462 -14.32 7.83 -21.65
C LYS A 462 -14.44 6.32 -21.51
N ILE A 463 -14.89 5.81 -20.36
CA ILE A 463 -15.18 4.38 -20.15
C ILE A 463 -16.21 3.89 -21.19
N LYS A 464 -17.26 4.67 -21.45
CA LYS A 464 -18.26 4.37 -22.49
C LYS A 464 -17.66 4.25 -23.88
N LYS A 465 -16.66 5.07 -24.23
CA LYS A 465 -15.97 4.99 -25.53
C LYS A 465 -15.21 3.67 -25.70
N PHE A 466 -14.86 2.98 -24.61
CA PHE A 466 -14.24 1.65 -24.62
C PHE A 466 -15.25 0.50 -24.51
N GLY A 467 -16.55 0.77 -24.59
CA GLY A 467 -17.60 -0.26 -24.63
C GLY A 467 -18.07 -0.77 -23.26
N GLU A 468 -17.60 -0.18 -22.15
CA GLU A 468 -18.10 -0.50 -20.80
C GLU A 468 -19.05 0.57 -20.26
N THR A 469 -19.99 0.14 -19.42
CA THR A 469 -20.91 1.05 -18.73
C THR A 469 -20.69 0.98 -17.22
N THR A 470 -20.38 2.12 -16.62
CA THR A 470 -20.26 2.21 -15.16
C THR A 470 -21.61 1.92 -14.48
N PRO A 471 -21.67 0.97 -13.52
CA PRO A 471 -22.90 0.68 -12.79
C PRO A 471 -23.45 1.91 -12.05
N LYS A 472 -24.77 2.14 -12.12
CA LYS A 472 -25.42 3.25 -11.40
C LYS A 472 -25.18 3.20 -9.90
N LEU A 473 -25.16 1.99 -9.33
CA LEU A 473 -24.85 1.77 -7.93
C LEU A 473 -23.45 2.29 -7.57
N TYR A 474 -22.45 2.08 -8.43
CA TYR A 474 -21.08 2.55 -8.16
C TYR A 474 -21.01 4.07 -8.19
N ILE A 475 -21.71 4.71 -9.12
CA ILE A 475 -21.81 6.18 -9.16
C ILE A 475 -22.45 6.71 -7.87
N PHE A 476 -23.54 6.07 -7.41
CA PHE A 476 -24.18 6.43 -6.14
C PHE A 476 -23.25 6.25 -4.94
N CYS A 477 -22.56 5.11 -4.85
CA CYS A 477 -21.62 4.82 -3.77
C CYS A 477 -20.48 5.83 -3.75
N LEU A 478 -19.84 6.07 -4.91
CA LEU A 478 -18.76 7.05 -5.05
C LEU A 478 -19.22 8.46 -4.68
N LYS A 479 -20.42 8.87 -5.08
CA LYS A 479 -20.92 10.22 -4.83
C LYS A 479 -21.31 10.45 -3.37
N TYR A 480 -21.90 9.46 -2.70
CA TYR A 480 -22.50 9.67 -1.39
C TYR A 480 -21.89 8.80 -0.29
N ILE A 481 -21.79 7.49 -0.51
CA ILE A 481 -21.36 6.54 0.53
C ILE A 481 -19.85 6.70 0.83
N CYS A 482 -18.99 6.66 -0.19
CA CYS A 482 -17.54 6.74 -0.02
C CYS A 482 -17.10 8.04 0.70
N PRO A 483 -17.62 9.24 0.37
CA PRO A 483 -17.26 10.48 1.07
C PRO A 483 -17.71 10.52 2.54
N ILE A 484 -18.96 10.13 2.83
CA ILE A 484 -19.49 10.13 4.20
C ILE A 484 -18.69 9.16 5.06
N PHE A 485 -18.39 8.00 4.50
CA PHE A 485 -17.69 6.96 5.22
C PHE A 485 -16.21 7.25 5.42
N SER A 486 -15.50 7.75 4.41
CA SER A 486 -14.09 8.13 4.56
C SER A 486 -13.93 9.31 5.53
N LEU A 487 -14.92 10.23 5.58
CA LEU A 487 -14.99 11.25 6.62
C LEU A 487 -15.16 10.63 8.01
N PHE A 488 -16.10 9.69 8.15
CA PHE A 488 -16.34 8.98 9.41
C PHE A 488 -15.07 8.25 9.90
N LEU A 489 -14.39 7.50 9.03
CA LEU A 489 -13.13 6.84 9.38
C LEU A 489 -12.04 7.83 9.77
N SER A 490 -11.92 8.93 9.04
CA SER A 490 -10.94 9.98 9.35
C SER A 490 -11.22 10.59 10.72
N ALA A 491 -12.48 10.87 11.04
CA ALA A 491 -12.88 11.39 12.34
C ALA A 491 -12.59 10.39 13.47
N MET A 492 -12.89 9.10 13.27
CA MET A 492 -12.57 8.04 14.24
C MET A 492 -11.08 7.87 14.45
N ALA A 493 -10.27 7.92 13.39
CA ALA A 493 -8.83 7.83 13.46
C ALA A 493 -8.22 8.99 14.27
N VAL A 494 -8.65 10.24 13.97
CA VAL A 494 -8.20 11.43 14.71
C VAL A 494 -8.70 11.41 16.16
N TYR A 495 -9.95 11.01 16.40
CA TYR A 495 -10.47 10.87 17.76
C TYR A 495 -9.71 9.83 18.58
N GLY A 496 -9.42 8.66 17.99
CA GLY A 496 -8.64 7.60 18.62
C GLY A 496 -7.22 8.03 18.96
N ASP A 497 -6.60 8.85 18.11
CA ASP A 497 -5.29 9.43 18.37
C ASP A 497 -5.31 10.44 19.53
N ILE A 498 -6.27 11.37 19.52
CA ILE A 498 -6.42 12.39 20.57
C ILE A 498 -6.74 11.77 21.94
N THR A 499 -7.56 10.72 21.96
CA THR A 499 -8.01 10.05 23.20
C THR A 499 -7.06 8.96 23.68
N ARG A 500 -5.95 8.73 22.97
CA ARG A 500 -4.94 7.73 23.34
C ARG A 500 -4.34 8.08 24.70
N LYS A 501 -4.56 7.22 25.69
CA LYS A 501 -3.92 7.33 27.01
C LYS A 501 -2.46 6.93 26.87
N ASN A 502 -1.57 7.92 26.86
CA ASN A 502 -0.14 7.69 26.79
C ASN A 502 0.45 7.53 28.19
N LYS A 503 1.39 6.60 28.37
CA LYS A 503 2.17 6.56 29.61
C LYS A 503 3.02 7.84 29.70
N PRO A 504 3.37 8.33 30.90
CA PRO A 504 4.18 9.55 31.03
C PRO A 504 5.47 9.55 30.21
N LYS A 505 6.14 8.38 30.14
CA LYS A 505 7.38 8.16 29.34
C LYS A 505 7.18 8.24 27.82
N GLU A 506 5.96 8.07 27.32
CA GLU A 506 5.62 8.09 25.88
C GLU A 506 5.21 9.51 25.41
N THR A 507 5.12 10.49 26.30
CA THR A 507 4.62 11.84 25.95
C THR A 507 5.53 12.56 24.95
N ILE A 508 6.85 12.47 25.12
CA ILE A 508 7.83 13.08 24.21
C ILE A 508 7.82 12.37 22.86
N ASP A 509 7.78 11.03 22.88
CA ASP A 509 7.67 10.18 21.70
C ASP A 509 6.47 10.60 20.83
N VAL A 510 5.31 10.77 21.46
CA VAL A 510 4.06 11.18 20.81
C VAL A 510 4.17 12.59 20.20
N ILE A 511 4.76 13.56 20.90
CA ILE A 511 4.95 14.91 20.36
C ILE A 511 5.84 14.88 19.12
N VAL A 512 6.97 14.18 19.19
CA VAL A 512 7.92 14.08 18.08
C VAL A 512 7.29 13.36 16.89
N CYS A 513 6.59 12.25 17.13
CA CYS A 513 5.89 11.52 16.08
C CYS A 513 4.80 12.39 15.43
N ASN A 514 3.99 13.09 16.22
CA ASN A 514 2.98 14.02 15.67
C ASN A 514 3.59 15.07 14.73
N ILE A 515 4.77 15.60 15.05
CA ILE A 515 5.48 16.55 14.18
C ILE A 515 5.94 15.86 12.89
N ILE A 516 6.61 14.71 13.00
CA ILE A 516 7.15 13.96 11.84
C ILE A 516 6.02 13.54 10.89
N PHE A 517 4.94 13.01 11.44
CA PHE A 517 3.84 12.47 10.67
C PHE A 517 2.78 13.50 10.27
N ALA A 518 2.85 14.75 10.77
CA ALA A 518 2.11 15.85 10.17
C ALA A 518 2.69 16.28 8.80
N ILE A 519 3.98 16.02 8.54
CA ILE A 519 4.68 16.50 7.34
C ILE A 519 3.99 16.08 6.02
N PRO A 520 3.56 14.82 5.81
CA PRO A 520 2.81 14.43 4.61
C PRO A 520 1.58 15.31 4.37
N LEU A 521 0.76 15.55 5.38
CA LEU A 521 -0.46 16.35 5.27
C LEU A 521 -0.14 17.85 5.07
N LEU A 522 0.89 18.36 5.74
CA LEU A 522 1.37 19.73 5.60
C LEU A 522 2.00 19.99 4.23
N SER A 523 2.64 18.99 3.61
CA SER A 523 3.29 19.14 2.30
C SER A 523 2.31 19.56 1.21
N PHE A 524 1.06 19.06 1.28
CA PHE A 524 -0.02 19.51 0.41
C PHE A 524 -0.34 20.99 0.65
N LEU A 525 -0.53 21.41 1.90
CA LEU A 525 -0.87 22.80 2.24
C LEU A 525 0.23 23.77 1.78
N ILE A 526 1.50 23.41 1.99
CA ILE A 526 2.65 24.21 1.56
C ILE A 526 2.63 24.40 0.05
N VAL A 527 2.46 23.32 -0.72
CA VAL A 527 2.45 23.39 -2.20
C VAL A 527 1.20 24.12 -2.71
N PHE A 528 0.07 23.94 -2.05
CA PHE A 528 -1.19 24.61 -2.42
C PHE A 528 -1.11 26.12 -2.22
N VAL A 529 -0.52 26.58 -1.10
CA VAL A 529 -0.35 27.99 -0.77
C VAL A 529 0.78 28.63 -1.58
N TRP A 530 1.95 28.01 -1.61
CA TRP A 530 3.14 28.59 -2.25
C TRP A 530 3.13 28.47 -3.77
N ASN A 531 2.42 27.46 -4.31
CA ASN A 531 2.36 27.11 -5.73
C ASN A 531 3.70 27.27 -6.49
N PRO A 532 4.80 26.67 -6.00
CA PRO A 532 6.12 26.81 -6.62
C PRO A 532 6.14 26.24 -8.05
N PHE A 533 5.16 25.39 -8.37
CA PHE A 533 5.02 24.67 -9.63
C PHE A 533 4.20 25.43 -10.68
N GLY A 534 3.32 26.36 -10.28
CA GLY A 534 2.52 27.15 -11.22
C GLY A 534 3.33 28.17 -12.01
N ARG A 535 4.50 28.59 -11.51
CA ARG A 535 5.41 29.52 -12.22
C ARG A 535 6.14 28.85 -13.39
N TYR A 536 6.48 27.57 -13.27
CA TYR A 536 7.25 26.83 -14.29
C TYR A 536 6.43 26.50 -15.54
N ASP A 537 5.11 26.33 -15.39
CA ASP A 537 4.21 26.01 -16.50
C ASP A 537 3.86 27.26 -17.33
N LEU A 538 3.99 28.46 -16.76
CA LEU A 538 3.92 29.73 -17.48
C LEU A 538 5.14 29.95 -18.37
N GLU A 539 6.35 29.60 -17.90
CA GLU A 539 7.59 29.65 -18.69
C GLU A 539 7.55 28.64 -19.84
N ASN A 540 7.11 27.40 -19.60
CA ASN A 540 6.93 26.42 -20.67
C ASN A 540 5.80 26.82 -21.62
N LYS A 541 4.67 27.37 -21.16
CA LYS A 541 3.62 27.92 -22.05
C LYS A 541 4.13 29.10 -22.87
N ALA A 542 5.05 29.92 -22.33
CA ALA A 542 5.69 31.01 -23.05
C ALA A 542 6.69 30.49 -24.10
N GLU A 543 7.53 29.51 -23.76
CA GLU A 543 8.43 28.80 -24.69
C GLU A 543 7.64 28.04 -25.79
N TYR A 544 6.50 27.45 -25.46
CA TYR A 544 5.63 26.77 -26.42
C TYR A 544 4.92 27.76 -27.35
N ARG A 545 4.48 28.91 -26.81
CA ARG A 545 3.91 30.00 -27.63
C ARG A 545 4.96 30.62 -28.54
N SER A 546 6.19 30.82 -28.07
CA SER A 546 7.26 31.35 -28.92
C SER A 546 7.72 30.34 -29.98
N ALA A 547 7.77 29.05 -29.66
CA ALA A 547 8.08 28.00 -30.64
C ALA A 547 7.01 27.91 -31.75
N ASN A 548 5.72 27.94 -31.41
CA ASN A 548 4.63 27.92 -32.39
C ASN A 548 4.51 29.24 -33.19
N LEU A 549 4.94 30.37 -32.64
CA LEU A 549 5.00 31.64 -33.37
C LEU A 549 6.17 31.67 -34.37
N LEU A 550 7.25 30.93 -34.11
CA LEU A 550 8.37 30.75 -35.03
C LEU A 550 8.00 29.79 -36.18
N ASP A 551 7.34 28.67 -35.88
CA ASP A 551 6.85 27.70 -36.87
C ASP A 551 5.82 28.33 -37.83
N ASN A 552 4.83 29.07 -37.30
CA ASN A 552 3.87 29.81 -38.12
C ASN A 552 4.50 30.97 -38.91
N GLY A 553 5.65 31.48 -38.45
CA GLY A 553 6.42 32.52 -39.15
C GLY A 553 7.24 31.97 -40.32
N GLU A 554 7.64 30.69 -40.27
CA GLU A 554 8.28 29.99 -41.38
C GLU A 554 7.26 29.51 -42.41
N GLU A 555 6.11 28.98 -42.00
CA GLU A 555 5.00 28.63 -42.91
C GLU A 555 4.44 29.85 -43.67
N MET A 556 4.36 31.03 -43.03
CA MET A 556 3.96 32.26 -43.74
C MET A 556 5.03 32.78 -44.71
N LYS A 557 6.32 32.51 -44.46
CA LYS A 557 7.40 32.84 -45.42
C LYS A 557 7.38 31.91 -46.63
N GLU A 558 7.13 30.62 -46.44
CA GLU A 558 6.96 29.66 -47.55
C GLU A 558 5.69 29.92 -48.35
N ALA A 559 4.59 30.34 -47.70
CA ALA A 559 3.37 30.79 -48.39
C ALA A 559 3.56 32.10 -49.18
N SER A 560 4.45 33.00 -48.72
CA SER A 560 4.77 34.23 -49.45
C SER A 560 5.72 34.02 -50.64
N GLN A 561 6.52 32.95 -50.62
CA GLN A 561 7.43 32.59 -51.73
C GLN A 561 6.78 31.69 -52.79
N SER A 562 5.63 31.08 -52.49
CA SER A 562 4.86 30.23 -53.42
C SER A 562 3.72 30.98 -54.14
N GLY A 563 3.55 32.28 -53.88
CA GLY A 563 2.50 33.12 -54.48
C GLY A 563 2.91 33.92 -55.72
N ASP A 564 4.15 33.79 -56.21
CA ASP A 564 4.69 34.52 -57.38
C ASP A 564 5.11 33.56 -58.53
N GLN A 565 4.29 32.55 -58.83
CA GLN A 565 4.36 31.78 -60.09
C GLN A 565 3.00 31.65 -60.78
#